data_AF-B2KZH0-F1
#
_entry.id   AF-B2KZH0-F1
#
_cell.length_a   1.000
_cell.length_b   1.000
_cell.length_c   1.000
_cell.angle_alpha   90.00
_cell.angle_beta   90.00
_cell.angle_gamma   90.00
#
_symmetry.space_group_name_H-M   'P 1'
#
loop_
_entity.id
_entity.type
_entity.pdbx_description
1 polymer ?
#
loop_
_entity_poly.entity_id
_entity_poly.type
_entity_poly.pdbx_seq_one_letter_code
_entity_poly.pdbx_strand_id
1 'polypeptide(L)'
;RGHETYIRNSFLGQHITAGGSPDETKFSGMGISLMSKDNAVTDVVIFSAAVGIEVSGQANIFTGVHCYNKTTGFRGVGIKLKLGGLTQTRIMGCYLDYTTIVAEDSFF
;
A
#
# COMPACT_ATOMS: atom_id res chain seq x y z
N ARG A 1 -15.89 4.16 -15.90
CA ARG A 1 -15.44 5.35 -15.15
C ARG A 1 -16.07 5.26 -13.77
N GLY A 2 -15.35 4.67 -12.81
CA GLY A 2 -15.75 4.74 -11.41
C GLY A 2 -15.04 5.93 -10.80
N HIS A 3 -15.78 6.76 -10.08
CA HIS A 3 -15.25 7.83 -9.27
C HIS A 3 -15.28 7.35 -7.80
N GLU A 4 -14.22 7.68 -7.06
CA GLU A 4 -14.02 7.49 -5.63
C GLU A 4 -14.27 6.09 -5.04
N THR A 5 -13.19 5.36 -4.70
CA THR A 5 -13.25 4.22 -3.77
C THR A 5 -12.91 4.71 -2.36
N TYR A 6 -13.69 4.28 -1.37
CA TYR A 6 -13.41 4.55 0.04
C TYR A 6 -13.22 3.25 0.82
N ILE A 7 -12.00 3.02 1.32
CA ILE A 7 -11.63 1.83 2.09
C ILE A 7 -11.31 2.26 3.51
N ARG A 8 -11.97 1.67 4.51
CA ARG A 8 -11.81 2.06 5.91
C ARG A 8 -11.91 0.93 6.91
N ASN A 9 -11.31 1.12 8.10
CA ASN A 9 -11.47 0.27 9.29
C ASN A 9 -11.33 -1.23 8.99
N SER A 10 -10.31 -1.59 8.22
CA SER A 10 -10.15 -2.94 7.66
C SER A 10 -8.77 -3.53 7.97
N PHE A 11 -8.72 -4.85 8.05
CA PHE A 11 -7.50 -5.64 8.15
C PHE A 11 -7.37 -6.49 6.88
N LEU A 12 -6.30 -6.27 6.11
CA LEU A 12 -6.06 -6.94 4.84
C LEU A 12 -4.70 -7.65 4.86
N GLY A 13 -4.63 -8.86 4.33
CA GLY A 13 -3.35 -9.54 4.16
C GLY A 13 -3.46 -10.78 3.29
N GLN A 14 -2.33 -11.22 2.72
CA GLN A 14 -2.28 -12.43 1.91
C GLN A 14 -2.51 -13.68 2.77
N HIS A 15 -1.94 -13.69 3.98
CA HIS A 15 -2.03 -14.80 4.92
C HIS A 15 -2.29 -14.28 6.34
N ILE A 16 -3.15 -14.95 7.09
CA ILE A 16 -3.35 -14.70 8.52
C ILE A 16 -2.15 -15.27 9.27
N THR A 17 -1.23 -14.39 9.69
CA THR A 17 -0.03 -14.76 10.44
C THR A 17 0.30 -13.69 11.48
N ALA A 18 0.82 -14.10 12.62
CA ALA A 18 1.27 -13.20 13.69
C ALA A 18 2.75 -12.76 13.53
N GLY A 19 3.40 -13.14 12.43
CA GLY A 19 4.84 -12.96 12.27
C GLY A 19 5.63 -14.26 12.51
N GLY A 20 6.79 -14.39 11.87
CA GLY A 20 7.64 -15.58 11.97
C GLY A 20 7.20 -16.76 11.11
N SER A 21 6.25 -16.57 10.16
CA SER A 21 5.95 -17.64 9.20
C SER A 21 7.19 -17.96 8.35
N PRO A 22 7.54 -19.24 8.16
CA PRO A 22 8.69 -19.65 7.35
C PRO A 22 8.65 -19.12 5.90
N ASP A 23 7.45 -18.84 5.39
CA ASP A 23 7.21 -18.35 4.04
C ASP A 23 7.03 -16.84 3.95
N GLU A 24 7.31 -16.08 5.01
CA GLU A 24 7.21 -14.60 4.98
C GLU A 24 8.04 -13.98 3.87
N THR A 25 9.24 -14.52 3.61
CA THR A 25 10.09 -14.06 2.52
C THR A 25 9.58 -14.43 1.11
N LYS A 26 8.40 -15.04 1.02
CA LYS A 26 7.76 -15.46 -0.24
C LYS A 26 6.41 -14.80 -0.44
N PHE A 27 5.94 -13.97 0.48
CA PHE A 27 4.70 -13.22 0.29
C PHE A 27 4.85 -12.34 -0.95
N SER A 28 3.85 -12.40 -1.83
CA SER A 28 3.85 -11.79 -3.16
C SER A 28 2.60 -10.94 -3.40
N GLY A 29 1.65 -10.99 -2.47
CA GLY A 29 0.36 -10.32 -2.59
C GLY A 29 0.48 -8.81 -2.63
N MET A 30 -0.49 -8.19 -3.30
CA MET A 30 -0.75 -6.75 -3.24
C MET A 30 -2.01 -6.54 -2.40
N GLY A 31 -1.92 -5.76 -1.33
CA GLY A 31 -3.06 -5.54 -0.43
C GLY A 31 -4.19 -4.75 -1.11
N ILE A 32 -3.86 -3.58 -1.65
CA ILE A 32 -4.80 -2.70 -2.34
C ILE A 32 -4.16 -2.20 -3.64
N SER A 33 -4.90 -2.26 -4.75
CA SER A 33 -4.52 -1.67 -6.03
C SER A 33 -5.52 -0.58 -6.42
N LEU A 34 -5.06 0.66 -6.57
CA LEU A 34 -5.88 1.83 -6.91
C LEU A 34 -5.46 2.41 -8.27
N MET A 35 -6.22 2.05 -9.31
CA MET A 35 -6.03 2.57 -10.68
C MET A 35 -6.94 3.76 -11.00
N SER A 36 -8.01 3.98 -10.22
CA SER A 36 -8.93 5.12 -10.34
C SER A 36 -8.39 6.37 -9.65
N LYS A 37 -9.05 7.52 -9.86
CA LYS A 37 -8.75 8.77 -9.17
C LYS A 37 -9.63 8.96 -7.93
N ASP A 38 -9.24 9.92 -7.09
CA ASP A 38 -10.07 10.47 -6.01
C ASP A 38 -10.44 9.43 -4.93
N ASN A 39 -9.57 8.45 -4.68
CA ASN A 39 -9.82 7.44 -3.66
C ASN A 39 -9.33 7.88 -2.27
N ALA A 40 -9.95 7.33 -1.24
CA ALA A 40 -9.54 7.50 0.14
C ALA A 40 -9.33 6.14 0.83
N VAL A 41 -8.19 5.99 1.51
CA VAL A 41 -7.90 4.83 2.38
C VAL A 41 -7.62 5.35 3.77
N THR A 42 -8.41 4.94 4.76
CA THR A 42 -8.33 5.47 6.12
C THR A 42 -8.42 4.39 7.19
N ASP A 43 -7.53 4.42 8.19
CA ASP A 43 -7.55 3.46 9.32
C ASP A 43 -7.56 1.99 8.86
N VAL A 44 -6.65 1.65 7.93
CA VAL A 44 -6.51 0.30 7.38
C VAL A 44 -5.17 -0.30 7.81
N VAL A 45 -5.21 -1.53 8.29
CA VAL A 45 -4.01 -2.33 8.56
C VAL A 45 -3.80 -3.30 7.40
N ILE A 46 -2.63 -3.25 6.78
CA ILE A 46 -2.21 -4.17 5.73
C ILE A 46 -1.01 -4.96 6.24
N PHE A 47 -1.14 -6.28 6.28
CA PHE A 47 -0.12 -7.19 6.77
C PHE A 47 0.16 -8.29 5.77
N SER A 48 1.30 -8.97 5.90
CA SER A 48 1.59 -10.18 5.11
C SER A 48 1.49 -9.96 3.58
N ALA A 49 1.85 -8.78 3.07
CA ALA A 49 1.86 -8.49 1.64
C ALA A 49 3.28 -8.19 1.14
N ALA A 50 3.48 -8.26 -0.18
CA ALA A 50 4.67 -7.73 -0.82
C ALA A 50 4.56 -6.21 -1.02
N VAL A 51 3.39 -5.77 -1.46
CA VAL A 51 3.04 -4.35 -1.62
C VAL A 51 1.75 -4.08 -0.84
N GLY A 52 1.75 -3.06 0.02
CA GLY A 52 0.58 -2.72 0.81
C GLY A 52 -0.46 -2.06 -0.06
N ILE A 53 -0.14 -0.85 -0.53
CA ILE A 53 -0.97 -0.09 -1.47
C ILE A 53 -0.14 0.21 -2.71
N GLU A 54 -0.60 -0.18 -3.88
CA GLU A 54 -0.12 0.36 -5.16
C GLU A 54 -1.15 1.36 -5.71
N VAL A 55 -0.68 2.53 -6.15
CA VAL A 55 -1.54 3.56 -6.72
C VAL A 55 -0.98 4.08 -8.04
N SER A 56 -1.82 4.03 -9.07
CA SER A 56 -1.53 4.51 -10.43
C SER A 56 -2.58 5.50 -10.95
N GLY A 57 -3.62 5.78 -10.16
CA GLY A 57 -4.52 6.92 -10.39
C GLY A 57 -4.17 8.15 -9.54
N GLN A 58 -4.72 9.30 -9.88
CA GLN A 58 -4.37 10.62 -9.32
C GLN A 58 -5.24 11.00 -8.10
N ALA A 59 -4.78 12.00 -7.34
CA ALA A 59 -5.56 12.70 -6.31
C ALA A 59 -6.12 11.80 -5.18
N ASN A 60 -5.29 10.88 -4.66
CA ASN A 60 -5.71 9.99 -3.58
C ASN A 60 -5.29 10.51 -2.19
N ILE A 61 -5.99 10.08 -1.15
CA ILE A 61 -5.61 10.36 0.25
C ILE A 61 -5.51 9.07 1.07
N PHE A 62 -4.34 8.85 1.68
CA PHE A 62 -4.09 7.75 2.60
C PHE A 62 -3.84 8.31 3.99
N THR A 63 -4.63 7.86 4.97
CA THR A 63 -4.60 8.35 6.36
C THR A 63 -4.64 7.20 7.34
N GLY A 64 -3.82 7.21 8.40
CA GLY A 64 -3.90 6.15 9.42
C GLY A 64 -3.65 4.73 8.89
N VAL A 65 -2.97 4.58 7.75
CA VAL A 65 -2.68 3.27 7.17
C VAL A 65 -1.48 2.67 7.89
N HIS A 66 -1.61 1.46 8.41
CA HIS A 66 -0.51 0.70 9.00
C HIS A 66 -0.08 -0.40 8.04
N CYS A 67 1.13 -0.29 7.46
CA CYS A 67 1.70 -1.32 6.60
C CYS A 67 2.77 -2.13 7.33
N TYR A 68 2.50 -3.41 7.55
CA TYR A 68 3.42 -4.42 8.07
C TYR A 68 3.63 -5.52 6.99
N ASN A 69 4.38 -5.18 5.96
CA ASN A 69 4.61 -6.03 4.79
C ASN A 69 5.98 -6.68 4.88
N LYS A 70 6.00 -8.01 4.95
CA LYS A 70 7.23 -8.78 5.09
C LYS A 70 7.28 -9.76 3.94
N THR A 71 8.13 -9.47 2.96
CA THR A 71 8.29 -10.23 1.70
C THR A 71 9.76 -10.51 1.37
N THR A 72 10.74 -9.76 1.91
CA THR A 72 12.17 -10.03 1.69
C THR A 72 13.01 -9.71 2.94
N GLY A 73 14.31 -10.04 2.93
CA GLY A 73 15.27 -9.62 3.97
C GLY A 73 15.38 -8.09 4.12
N PHE A 74 14.97 -7.33 3.10
CA PHE A 74 14.87 -5.86 3.11
C PHE A 74 13.45 -5.34 3.31
N ARG A 75 12.50 -6.22 3.67
CA ARG A 75 11.08 -5.94 3.92
C ARG A 75 10.31 -5.46 2.68
N GLY A 76 8.98 -5.43 2.77
CA GLY A 76 8.09 -5.11 1.65
C GLY A 76 7.90 -3.63 1.37
N VAL A 77 7.19 -3.33 0.28
CA VAL A 77 6.77 -1.96 -0.03
C VAL A 77 5.48 -1.67 0.71
N GLY A 78 5.46 -0.63 1.53
CA GLY A 78 4.27 -0.19 2.24
C GLY A 78 3.30 0.50 1.28
N ILE A 79 3.79 1.54 0.60
CA ILE A 79 3.02 2.33 -0.36
C ILE A 79 3.87 2.53 -1.63
N LYS A 80 3.33 2.16 -2.78
CA LYS A 80 3.95 2.28 -4.08
C LYS A 80 3.19 3.27 -4.95
N LEU A 81 3.81 4.40 -5.28
CA LEU A 81 3.28 5.43 -6.17
C LEU A 81 3.84 5.17 -7.59
N LYS A 82 2.97 4.89 -8.56
CA LYS A 82 3.34 4.68 -9.97
C LYS A 82 2.66 5.75 -10.83
N LEU A 83 3.10 6.98 -10.66
CA LEU A 83 2.46 8.16 -11.23
C LEU A 83 3.54 9.05 -11.81
N GLY A 84 3.72 9.02 -13.13
CA GLY A 84 4.55 10.02 -13.79
C GLY A 84 3.89 11.40 -13.69
N GLY A 85 4.66 12.43 -13.29
CA GLY A 85 4.47 13.87 -13.55
C GLY A 85 3.12 14.55 -13.21
N LEU A 86 2.13 13.83 -12.67
CA LEU A 86 0.78 14.33 -12.38
C LEU A 86 0.24 13.83 -11.04
N THR A 87 1.06 13.78 -9.99
CA THR A 87 0.69 13.10 -8.75
C THR A 87 0.47 14.08 -7.58
N GLN A 88 -0.76 14.09 -7.06
CA GLN A 88 -1.17 14.74 -5.80
C GLN A 88 -1.70 13.70 -4.81
N THR A 89 -0.98 12.59 -4.59
CA THR A 89 -1.34 11.63 -3.54
C THR A 89 -0.89 12.16 -2.19
N ARG A 90 -1.80 12.30 -1.24
CA ARG A 90 -1.50 12.73 0.12
C ARG A 90 -1.40 11.52 1.04
N ILE A 91 -0.26 11.38 1.72
CA ILE A 91 -0.01 10.31 2.70
C ILE A 91 0.18 10.99 4.06
N MET A 92 -0.72 10.75 5.02
CA MET A 92 -0.69 11.43 6.33
C MET A 92 -0.91 10.48 7.48
N GLY A 93 -0.09 10.57 8.54
CA GLY A 93 -0.30 9.77 9.75
C GLY A 93 -0.31 8.25 9.50
N CYS A 94 0.33 7.79 8.43
CA CYS A 94 0.49 6.35 8.16
C CYS A 94 1.67 5.80 8.96
N TYR A 95 1.54 4.57 9.45
CA TYR A 95 2.60 3.86 10.16
C TYR A 95 3.18 2.77 9.26
N LEU A 96 4.41 2.97 8.77
CA LEU A 96 5.10 2.01 7.91
C LEU A 96 6.07 1.20 8.75
N ASP A 97 5.58 0.08 9.29
CA ASP A 97 6.37 -0.75 10.19
C ASP A 97 7.37 -1.57 9.38
N TYR A 98 8.58 -1.04 9.33
CA TYR A 98 9.69 -1.58 8.57
C TYR A 98 9.40 -1.79 7.08
N THR A 99 8.55 -0.97 6.48
CA THR A 99 8.28 -0.96 5.04
C THR A 99 8.62 0.39 4.44
N THR A 100 8.66 0.48 3.11
CA THR A 100 9.06 1.71 2.41
C THR A 100 7.90 2.38 1.67
N ILE A 101 8.06 3.68 1.41
CA ILE A 101 7.32 4.35 0.34
C ILE A 101 8.23 4.35 -0.89
N VAL A 102 7.72 3.85 -2.02
CA VAL A 102 8.43 3.87 -3.29
C VAL A 102 7.65 4.75 -4.27
N ALA A 103 8.31 5.77 -4.80
CA ALA A 103 7.76 6.60 -5.86
C ALA A 103 8.51 6.31 -7.16
N GLU A 104 7.80 5.71 -8.12
CA GLU A 104 8.29 5.45 -9.47
C GLU A 104 7.76 6.55 -10.39
N ASP A 105 8.66 7.43 -10.82
CA ASP A 105 8.39 8.39 -11.89
C ASP A 105 8.76 7.75 -13.22
N SER A 106 7.77 7.57 -14.10
CA SER A 106 7.96 6.92 -15.40
C SER A 106 8.11 7.92 -16.55
N PHE A 107 8.53 9.16 -16.30
CA PHE A 107 8.75 10.19 -17.33
C PHE A 107 10.23 10.45 -17.67
N PHE A 108 10.99 9.37 -17.89
CA PHE A 108 12.19 9.39 -18.73
C PHE A 108 12.03 8.39 -19.88
#